data_AF-A0A2J5PNL5-F1
#
_entry.id   AF-A0A2J5PNL5-F1
#
_cell.length_a   1.000
_cell.length_b   1.000
_cell.length_c   1.000
_cell.angle_alpha   90.00
_cell.angle_beta   90.00
_cell.angle_gamma   90.00
#
_symmetry.space_group_name_H-M   'P 1'
#
loop_
_entity.id
_entity.type
_entity.pdbx_description
1 polymer ?
#
loop_
_entity_poly.entity_id
_entity_poly.type
_entity_poly.pdbx_seq_one_letter_code
_entity_poly.pdbx_strand_id
1 'polypeptide(L)'
;LKECRERGLLAPMVDVVKRGALYIGWSAGANLACPTIRTTNDMPIVDPNGFAALGLFPLQINPHFTNALPEGHKGETREQRIRELLVVAPELTIIGLPEGNWIQVTQGHATLGGPNPTLVFRAGEDAVTLNAGHRF
;
A
#
# COMPACT_ATOMS: atom_id res chain seq x y z
N LEU A 1 9.56 6.22 7.22
CA LEU A 1 9.93 4.98 7.95
C LEU A 1 11.17 5.16 8.83
N LYS A 2 12.32 5.55 8.27
CA LYS A 2 13.59 5.75 9.01
C LYS A 2 13.42 6.49 10.34
N GLU A 3 12.93 7.74 10.30
CA GLU A 3 12.72 8.57 11.50
C GLU A 3 11.80 7.91 12.53
N CYS A 4 10.69 7.31 12.10
CA CYS A 4 9.78 6.61 13.00
C CYS A 4 10.45 5.43 13.71
N ARG A 5 11.37 4.73 13.02
CA ARG A 5 12.14 3.63 13.59
C ARG A 5 13.20 4.13 14.55
N GLU A 6 14.04 5.07 14.14
CA GLU A 6 15.14 5.61 14.95
C GLU A 6 14.65 6.28 16.24
N ARG A 7 13.47 6.90 16.19
CA ARG A 7 12.81 7.49 17.37
C ARG A 7 12.05 6.46 18.21
N GLY A 8 12.08 5.18 17.87
CA GLY A 8 11.39 4.12 18.59
C GLY A 8 9.86 4.21 18.55
N LEU A 9 9.28 4.85 17.53
CA LEU A 9 7.85 5.18 17.47
C LEU A 9 6.98 4.11 16.81
N LEU A 10 7.55 3.19 16.03
CA LEU A 10 6.76 2.18 15.30
C LEU A 10 5.87 1.35 16.24
N ALA A 11 6.45 0.73 17.27
CA ALA A 11 5.68 -0.09 18.21
C ALA A 11 4.67 0.73 19.04
N PRO A 12 5.03 1.90 19.61
CA PRO A 12 4.06 2.78 20.27
C PRO A 12 2.88 3.19 19.39
N MET A 13 3.13 3.52 18.11
CA MET A 13 2.05 3.87 17.17
C MET A 13 1.11 2.69 16.94
N VAL A 14 1.64 1.48 16.75
CA VAL A 14 0.81 0.28 16.60
C VAL A 14 -0.03 0.03 17.86
N ASP A 15 0.58 0.14 19.03
CA ASP A 15 -0.09 -0.10 20.31
C ASP A 15 -1.26 0.86 20.55
N VAL A 16 -1.08 2.17 20.34
CA VAL A 16 -2.18 3.14 20.53
C VAL A 16 -3.32 2.94 19.54
N VAL A 17 -3.01 2.58 18.29
CA VAL A 17 -4.05 2.30 17.28
C VAL A 17 -4.81 1.01 17.63
N LYS A 18 -4.11 -0.04 18.08
CA LYS A 18 -4.75 -1.28 18.56
C LYS A 18 -5.62 -1.06 19.80
N ARG A 19 -5.30 -0.03 20.62
CA ARG A 19 -6.13 0.41 21.75
C ARG A 19 -7.32 1.29 21.36
N GLY A 20 -7.54 1.54 20.06
CA GLY A 20 -8.71 2.24 19.54
C GLY A 20 -8.44 3.65 19.05
N ALA A 21 -7.19 4.13 19.03
CA ALA A 21 -6.88 5.40 18.40
C ALA A 21 -7.12 5.34 16.88
N LEU A 22 -7.68 6.41 16.32
CA LEU A 22 -7.87 6.52 14.88
C LEU A 22 -6.52 6.77 14.19
N TYR A 23 -6.16 5.88 13.26
CA TYR A 23 -5.05 6.11 12.34
C TYR A 23 -5.55 6.79 11.06
N ILE A 24 -4.95 7.92 10.69
CA ILE A 24 -5.17 8.60 9.41
C ILE A 24 -3.82 8.71 8.71
N GLY A 25 -3.71 8.15 7.51
CA GLY A 25 -2.52 8.24 6.68
C GLY A 25 -2.88 8.35 5.22
N TRP A 26 -2.25 9.28 4.52
CA TRP A 26 -2.36 9.46 3.07
C TRP A 26 -1.01 9.21 2.41
N SER A 27 -0.99 8.74 1.17
CA SER A 27 0.24 8.49 0.40
C SER A 27 1.25 7.64 1.21
N ALA A 28 2.43 8.18 1.56
CA ALA A 28 3.41 7.53 2.41
C ALA A 28 2.86 7.04 3.77
N GLY A 29 1.87 7.72 4.35
CA GLY A 29 1.15 7.25 5.54
C GLY A 29 0.35 5.98 5.27
N ALA A 30 -0.27 5.85 4.10
CA ALA A 30 -0.96 4.62 3.70
C ALA A 30 0.02 3.46 3.51
N ASN A 31 1.22 3.71 2.93
CA ASN A 31 2.27 2.70 2.88
C ASN A 31 2.71 2.27 4.29
N LEU A 32 2.88 3.23 5.21
CA LEU A 32 3.35 2.95 6.56
C LEU A 32 2.34 2.11 7.37
N ALA A 33 1.05 2.17 7.06
CA ALA A 33 0.03 1.34 7.68
C ALA A 33 0.09 -0.15 7.28
N CYS A 34 0.69 -0.48 6.14
CA CYS A 34 0.80 -1.85 5.61
C CYS A 34 1.85 -2.68 6.39
N PRO A 35 2.03 -3.99 6.10
CA PRO A 35 3.08 -4.79 6.74
C PRO A 35 4.49 -4.33 6.38
N THR A 36 4.69 -3.83 5.15
CA THR A 36 5.97 -3.31 4.69
C THR A 36 5.79 -2.12 3.76
N ILE A 37 6.86 -1.34 3.51
CA ILE A 37 6.85 -0.27 2.49
C ILE A 37 7.25 -0.75 1.09
N ARG A 38 7.27 -2.07 0.81
CA ARG A 38 7.77 -2.65 -0.46
C ARG A 38 6.99 -2.23 -1.71
N THR A 39 5.84 -1.58 -1.56
CA THR A 39 4.99 -1.07 -2.65
C THR A 39 4.93 0.46 -2.71
N THR A 40 5.86 1.17 -2.06
CA THR A 40 6.02 2.62 -2.26
C THR A 40 6.54 2.94 -3.66
N ASN A 41 6.20 4.12 -4.18
CA ASN A 41 6.78 4.66 -5.42
C ASN A 41 7.93 5.64 -5.13
N ASP A 42 8.21 5.92 -3.85
CA ASP A 42 9.22 6.88 -3.44
C ASP A 42 10.62 6.39 -3.81
N MET A 43 11.49 7.33 -4.15
CA MET A 43 12.90 7.05 -4.37
C MET A 43 13.58 6.71 -3.02
N PRO A 44 14.46 5.70 -2.96
CA PRO A 44 15.14 5.29 -1.74
C PRO A 44 16.29 6.26 -1.37
N ILE A 45 15.95 7.50 -0.99
CA ILE A 45 16.93 8.55 -0.68
C ILE A 45 17.70 8.34 0.63
N VAL A 46 17.18 7.50 1.53
CA VAL A 46 17.80 7.11 2.79
C VAL A 46 17.49 5.65 3.10
N ASP A 47 18.41 4.95 3.74
CA ASP A 47 18.17 3.59 4.23
C ASP A 47 17.29 3.62 5.50
N PRO A 48 16.09 3.02 5.51
CA PRO A 48 15.27 2.92 6.71
C PRO A 48 15.79 1.91 7.74
N ASN A 49 16.80 1.09 7.41
CA ASN A 49 17.25 -0.08 8.16
C ASN A 49 16.15 -1.17 8.24
N GLY A 50 15.65 -1.58 7.06
CA GLY A 50 14.60 -2.59 6.88
C GLY A 50 13.25 -2.03 6.44
N PHE A 51 12.42 -2.86 5.78
CA PHE A 51 11.17 -2.39 5.16
C PHE A 51 9.88 -2.69 5.95
N ALA A 52 9.98 -3.39 7.08
CA ALA A 52 8.83 -3.63 7.95
C ALA A 52 8.22 -2.31 8.44
N ALA A 53 6.89 -2.21 8.37
CA ALA A 53 6.13 -1.00 8.70
C ALA A 53 5.20 -1.28 9.90
N LEU A 54 4.02 -0.64 9.99
CA LEU A 54 3.15 -0.74 11.16
C LEU A 54 2.31 -2.03 11.19
N GLY A 55 1.99 -2.62 10.03
CA GLY A 55 1.15 -3.82 9.98
C GLY A 55 -0.26 -3.62 10.56
N LEU A 56 -0.80 -2.40 10.44
CA LEU A 56 -2.16 -2.05 10.86
C LEU A 56 -3.21 -2.47 9.82
N PHE A 57 -2.82 -2.49 8.55
CA PHE A 57 -3.60 -3.00 7.44
C PHE A 57 -2.89 -4.23 6.85
N PRO A 58 -3.58 -5.37 6.62
CA PRO A 58 -2.92 -6.63 6.32
C PRO A 58 -2.45 -6.78 4.86
N LEU A 59 -3.00 -6.00 3.94
CA LEU A 59 -2.64 -6.05 2.52
C LEU A 59 -1.63 -4.96 2.18
N GLN A 60 -0.98 -5.09 1.02
CA GLN A 60 -0.03 -4.07 0.54
C GLN A 60 -0.75 -3.04 -0.31
N ILE A 61 -0.49 -1.76 -0.07
CA ILE A 61 -1.04 -0.67 -0.87
C ILE A 61 0.07 -0.10 -1.76
N ASN A 62 -0.16 -0.05 -3.08
CA ASN A 62 0.57 0.83 -3.99
C ASN A 62 -0.28 2.10 -4.19
N PRO A 63 0.01 3.21 -3.49
CA PRO A 63 -0.74 4.46 -3.65
C PRO A 63 -0.36 5.12 -4.98
N HIS A 64 -1.13 6.14 -5.39
CA HIS A 64 -0.91 6.84 -6.66
C HIS A 64 -0.80 5.85 -7.83
N PHE A 65 -1.65 4.82 -7.81
CA PHE A 65 -1.61 3.80 -8.83
C PHE A 65 -2.09 4.38 -10.17
N THR A 66 -1.22 4.26 -11.16
CA THR A 66 -1.53 4.44 -12.57
C THR A 66 -0.62 3.53 -13.36
N ASN A 67 -1.16 2.87 -14.38
CA ASN A 67 -0.34 2.08 -15.31
C ASN A 67 0.07 2.89 -16.54
N ALA A 68 -0.37 4.15 -16.65
CA ALA A 68 0.01 5.03 -17.73
C ALA A 68 1.49 5.42 -17.62
N LEU A 69 2.16 5.50 -18.77
CA LEU A 69 3.52 5.98 -18.90
C LEU A 69 3.55 7.13 -19.93
N PRO A 70 4.55 8.03 -19.87
CA PRO A 70 4.78 9.00 -20.93
C PRO A 70 4.98 8.30 -22.29
N GLU A 71 4.56 8.95 -23.37
CA GLU A 71 4.73 8.41 -24.72
C GLU A 71 6.22 8.12 -25.02
N GLY A 72 6.49 6.93 -25.55
CA GLY A 72 7.86 6.48 -25.86
C GLY A 72 8.69 6.04 -24.66
N HIS A 73 8.16 6.06 -23.43
CA HIS A 73 8.86 5.56 -22.25
C HIS A 73 9.01 4.03 -22.31
N LYS A 74 10.23 3.53 -22.04
CA LYS A 74 10.58 2.10 -22.09
C LYS A 74 10.91 1.48 -20.72
N GLY A 75 10.84 2.27 -19.65
CA GLY A 75 10.93 1.76 -18.30
C GLY A 75 9.70 0.94 -17.93
N GLU A 76 9.79 0.23 -16.81
CA GLU A 76 8.76 -0.68 -16.34
C GLU A 76 7.47 0.08 -16.00
N THR A 77 6.33 -0.47 -16.45
CA THR A 77 5.00 -0.03 -16.02
C THR A 77 4.82 -0.27 -14.52
N ARG A 78 3.81 0.38 -13.93
CA ARG A 78 3.52 0.15 -12.52
C ARG A 78 3.15 -1.30 -12.24
N GLU A 79 2.35 -1.91 -13.12
CA GLU A 79 2.00 -3.31 -13.00
C GLU A 79 3.24 -4.20 -13.09
N GLN A 80 4.17 -3.97 -14.04
CA GLN A 80 5.39 -4.77 -14.16
C GLN A 80 6.19 -4.81 -12.85
N ARG A 81 6.39 -3.65 -12.20
CA ARG A 81 7.06 -3.56 -10.89
C ARG A 81 6.32 -4.33 -9.79
N ILE A 82 4.99 -4.25 -9.78
CA ILE A 82 4.16 -5.02 -8.85
C ILE A 82 4.29 -6.53 -9.12
N ARG A 83 4.34 -6.95 -10.38
CA ARG A 83 4.52 -8.36 -10.76
C ARG A 83 5.89 -8.88 -10.34
N GLU A 84 6.96 -8.09 -10.44
CA GLU A 84 8.28 -8.44 -9.89
C GLU A 84 8.22 -8.70 -8.39
N LEU A 85 7.53 -7.85 -7.62
CA LEU A 85 7.34 -8.09 -6.19
C LEU A 85 6.57 -9.37 -5.93
N LEU A 86 5.56 -9.70 -6.74
CA LEU A 86 4.80 -10.95 -6.63
C LEU A 86 5.62 -12.20 -7.02
N VAL A 87 6.71 -12.06 -7.77
CA VAL A 87 7.65 -13.18 -8.01
C VAL A 87 8.42 -13.52 -6.74
N VAL A 88 8.89 -12.51 -6.00
CA VAL A 88 9.70 -12.71 -4.79
C VAL A 88 8.87 -12.85 -3.50
N ALA A 89 7.60 -12.47 -3.54
CA ALA A 89 6.65 -12.55 -2.44
C ALA A 89 5.24 -12.94 -2.95
N PRO A 90 5.07 -14.20 -3.42
CA PRO A 90 3.86 -14.65 -4.10
C PRO A 90 2.62 -14.70 -3.20
N GLU A 91 2.80 -14.69 -1.88
CA GLU A 91 1.72 -14.66 -0.89
C GLU A 91 1.01 -13.29 -0.78
N LEU A 92 1.59 -12.23 -1.36
CA LEU A 92 1.04 -10.89 -1.23
C LEU A 92 -0.21 -10.68 -2.08
N THR A 93 -1.16 -9.94 -1.51
CA THR A 93 -2.18 -9.22 -2.27
C THR A 93 -1.81 -7.74 -2.28
N ILE A 94 -1.68 -7.17 -3.48
CA ILE A 94 -1.28 -5.76 -3.68
C ILE A 94 -2.46 -4.99 -4.27
N ILE A 95 -2.82 -3.89 -3.63
CA ILE A 95 -3.88 -2.97 -4.05
C ILE A 95 -3.25 -1.78 -4.76
N GLY A 96 -3.44 -1.70 -6.08
CA GLY A 96 -3.18 -0.49 -6.86
C GLY A 96 -4.27 0.53 -6.60
N LEU A 97 -4.05 1.41 -5.62
CA LEU A 97 -5.02 2.41 -5.19
C LEU A 97 -4.78 3.73 -5.96
N PRO A 98 -5.66 4.13 -6.89
CA PRO A 98 -5.48 5.35 -7.66
C PRO A 98 -5.64 6.60 -6.79
N GLU A 99 -5.16 7.74 -7.28
CA GLU A 99 -5.43 9.02 -6.63
C GLU A 99 -6.93 9.28 -6.53
N GLY A 100 -7.36 9.96 -5.46
CA GLY A 100 -8.78 10.19 -5.16
C GLY A 100 -9.52 9.02 -4.50
N ASN A 101 -8.90 7.82 -4.43
CA ASN A 101 -9.44 6.68 -3.70
C ASN A 101 -8.84 6.55 -2.29
N TRP A 102 -9.56 5.82 -1.43
CA TRP A 102 -9.14 5.52 -0.07
C TRP A 102 -9.65 4.15 0.37
N ILE A 103 -9.08 3.62 1.45
CA ILE A 103 -9.62 2.45 2.15
C ILE A 103 -9.91 2.90 3.58
N GLN A 104 -11.15 2.68 4.02
CA GLN A 104 -11.56 2.96 5.38
C GLN A 104 -11.74 1.65 6.13
N VAL A 105 -11.06 1.50 7.27
CA VAL A 105 -11.22 0.36 8.17
C VAL A 105 -12.01 0.82 9.39
N THR A 106 -13.26 0.36 9.51
CA THR A 106 -14.15 0.68 10.63
C THR A 106 -14.88 -0.59 11.07
N GLN A 107 -14.99 -0.79 12.40
CA GLN A 107 -15.70 -1.93 12.98
C GLN A 107 -15.26 -3.31 12.41
N GLY A 108 -13.97 -3.46 12.11
CA GLY A 108 -13.41 -4.70 11.56
C GLY A 108 -13.63 -4.90 10.06
N HIS A 109 -14.23 -3.94 9.36
CA HIS A 109 -14.45 -4.00 7.91
C HIS A 109 -13.56 -3.01 7.17
N ALA A 110 -12.79 -3.50 6.19
CA ALA A 110 -12.04 -2.67 5.26
C ALA A 110 -12.88 -2.42 4.00
N THR A 111 -13.29 -1.16 3.79
CA THR A 111 -14.14 -0.76 2.66
C THR A 111 -13.40 0.16 1.71
N LEU A 112 -13.44 -0.15 0.42
CA LEU A 112 -12.91 0.69 -0.65
C LEU A 112 -13.83 1.89 -0.90
N GLY A 113 -13.25 3.09 -1.00
CA GLY A 113 -13.95 4.32 -1.37
C GLY A 113 -13.21 5.11 -2.44
N GLY A 114 -13.91 6.06 -3.04
CA GLY A 114 -13.42 6.93 -4.12
C GLY A 114 -14.05 6.65 -5.48
N PRO A 115 -13.89 7.57 -6.44
CA PRO A 115 -14.61 7.52 -7.71
C PRO A 115 -13.96 6.62 -8.76
N ASN A 116 -12.70 6.21 -8.57
CA ASN A 116 -11.89 5.58 -9.61
C ASN A 116 -11.85 4.04 -9.47
N PRO A 117 -11.63 3.29 -10.56
CA PRO A 117 -11.41 1.85 -10.48
C PRO A 117 -10.09 1.53 -9.77
N THR A 118 -10.13 0.63 -8.80
CA THR A 118 -8.95 0.11 -8.07
C THR A 118 -8.56 -1.24 -8.64
N LEU A 119 -7.27 -1.51 -8.79
CA LEU A 119 -6.79 -2.83 -9.25
C LEU A 119 -6.21 -3.64 -8.09
N VAL A 120 -6.49 -4.94 -8.08
CA VAL A 120 -5.89 -5.90 -7.15
C VAL A 120 -5.04 -6.88 -7.92
N PHE A 121 -3.82 -7.11 -7.43
CA PHE A 121 -2.83 -7.98 -8.02
C PHE A 121 -2.49 -9.12 -7.04
N ARG A 122 -2.46 -10.35 -7.57
CA ARG A 122 -1.98 -11.56 -6.91
C ARG A 122 -1.09 -12.36 -7.86
N ALA A 123 -0.23 -13.21 -7.30
CA ALA A 123 0.68 -14.02 -8.12
C ALA A 123 -0.11 -15.00 -9.00
N GLY A 124 0.20 -15.05 -10.29
CA GLY A 124 -0.45 -15.95 -11.25
C GLY A 124 -1.90 -15.58 -11.64
N GLU A 125 -2.43 -14.45 -11.17
CA GLU A 125 -3.78 -13.98 -11.49
C GLU A 125 -3.75 -12.70 -12.35
N ASP A 126 -4.71 -12.57 -13.28
CA ASP A 126 -4.97 -11.28 -13.94
C ASP A 126 -5.40 -10.22 -12.92
N ALA A 127 -5.14 -8.95 -13.23
CA ALA A 127 -5.52 -7.85 -12.33
C ALA A 127 -7.06 -7.77 -12.21
N VAL A 128 -7.56 -7.72 -10.98
CA VAL A 128 -9.00 -7.63 -10.69
C VAL A 128 -9.39 -6.19 -10.43
N THR A 129 -10.37 -5.68 -11.19
CA THR A 129 -10.92 -4.34 -11.00
C THR A 129 -11.99 -4.34 -9.90
N LEU A 130 -11.83 -3.42 -8.94
CA LEU A 130 -12.75 -3.16 -7.85
C LEU A 130 -13.28 -1.73 -7.91
N ASN A 131 -14.54 -1.57 -7.51
CA ASN A 131 -15.22 -0.27 -7.40
C ASN A 131 -15.49 0.08 -5.95
N ALA A 132 -15.84 1.34 -5.69
CA ALA A 132 -16.27 1.81 -4.37
C ALA A 132 -17.35 0.91 -3.77
N GLY A 133 -17.29 0.72 -2.44
CA GLY A 133 -18.17 -0.16 -1.70
C GLY A 133 -17.69 -1.61 -1.60
N HIS A 134 -16.63 -1.99 -2.34
CA HIS A 134 -16.01 -3.31 -2.14
C HIS A 134 -15.51 -3.47 -0.69
N ARG A 135 -15.75 -4.64 -0.11
CA ARG A 135 -15.26 -5.04 1.21
C ARG A 135 -14.15 -6.07 1.04
N PHE A 136 -12.96 -5.74 1.53
CA PHE A 136 -11.80 -6.63 1.53
C PHE A 136 -11.89 -7.70 2.62
#